data_AF-A0A842UCN6-F1
#
_entry.id   AF-A0A842UCN6-F1
#
_cell.length_a   1.000
_cell.length_b   1.000
_cell.length_c   1.000
_cell.angle_alpha   90.00
_cell.angle_beta   90.00
_cell.angle_gamma   90.00
#
_symmetry.space_group_name_H-M   'P 1'
#
loop_
_entity.id
_entity.type
_entity.pdbx_description
1 polymer ?
#
loop_
_entity_poly.entity_id
_entity_poly.type
_entity_poly.pdbx_seq_one_letter_code
_entity_poly.pdbx_strand_id
1 'polypeptide(L)' 'MRYKEIMQLSEEDRKMKEQELKKELMKLYAQIATGASPENSGRIAQIRKILARIQTTRKQK' A
#
# COMPACT_ATOMS: atom_id res chain seq x y z
N MET A 1 -6.41 6.66 0.61
CA MET A 1 -7.48 5.63 0.55
C MET A 1 -8.09 5.43 1.93
N ARG A 2 -9.40 5.64 2.03
CA ARG A 2 -10.23 5.51 3.22
C ARG A 2 -10.68 4.06 3.39
N TYR A 3 -10.99 3.67 4.63
CA TYR A 3 -11.39 2.30 4.97
C TYR A 3 -12.64 1.83 4.20
N LYS A 4 -13.64 2.71 4.08
CA LYS A 4 -14.90 2.42 3.35
C LYS A 4 -14.65 2.05 1.88
N GLU A 5 -13.70 2.72 1.22
CA GLU A 5 -13.33 2.44 -0.17
C GLU A 5 -12.73 1.03 -0.31
N ILE A 6 -11.91 0.60 0.64
CA ILE A 6 -11.31 -0.75 0.65
C ILE A 6 -12.39 -1.81 0.89
N MET A 7 -13.38 -1.51 1.73
CA MET A 7 -14.48 -2.41 2.05
C MET A 7 -15.43 -2.65 0.87
N GLN A 8 -15.57 -1.67 -0.02
CA GLN A 8 -16.36 -1.77 -1.26
C GLN A 8 -15.66 -2.56 -2.38
N LEU A 9 -14.34 -2.72 -2.32
CA LEU A 9 -13.59 -3.51 -3.31
C LEU A 9 -13.87 -5.00 -3.17
N SER A 10 -13.88 -5.70 -4.30
CA SER A 10 -13.90 -7.17 -4.36
C SER A 10 -12.58 -7.76 -3.80
N GLU A 11 -12.57 -9.06 -3.52
CA GLU A 11 -11.33 -9.69 -3.02
C GLU A 11 -10.21 -9.70 -4.05
N GLU A 12 -10.56 -9.86 -5.33
CA GLU A 12 -9.62 -9.81 -6.45
C GLU A 12 -9.03 -8.41 -6.61
N ASP A 13 -9.87 -7.37 -6.55
CA ASP A 13 -9.42 -5.98 -6.61
C ASP A 13 -8.49 -5.64 -5.45
N ARG A 14 -8.82 -6.10 -4.23
CA ARG A 14 -7.97 -5.91 -3.05
C ARG A 14 -6.62 -6.57 -3.24
N LYS A 15 -6.59 -7.79 -3.81
CA LYS A 15 -5.36 -8.54 -4.07
C LYS A 15 -4.50 -7.87 -5.15
N MET A 16 -5.12 -7.40 -6.22
CA MET A 16 -4.43 -6.60 -7.26
C MET A 16 -3.84 -5.33 -6.66
N LYS A 17 -4.63 -4.58 -5.88
CA LYS A 17 -4.19 -3.35 -5.20
C LYS A 17 -3.03 -3.63 -4.24
N GLU A 18 -3.09 -4.74 -3.50
CA GLU A 18 -2.02 -5.16 -2.59
C GLU A 18 -0.70 -5.39 -3.35
N GLN A 19 -0.76 -6.04 -4.51
CA GLN A 19 0.41 -6.26 -5.34
C GLN A 19 0.98 -4.97 -5.93
N GLU A 20 0.14 -4.06 -6.41
CA GLU A 20 0.58 -2.73 -6.88
C GLU A 20 1.31 -1.97 -5.77
N LEU A 21 0.69 -1.89 -4.59
CA LEU A 21 1.24 -1.16 -3.43
C LEU A 21 2.57 -1.76 -2.97
N LYS A 22 2.73 -3.08 -3.01
CA LYS A 22 4.01 -3.76 -2.72
C LYS A 22 5.09 -3.42 -3.75
N LYS A 23 4.76 -3.39 -5.05
CA LYS A 23 5.69 -2.99 -6.11
C LYS A 23 6.14 -1.54 -5.95
N GLU A 24 5.20 -0.65 -5.62
CA GLU A 24 5.49 0.76 -5.35
C GLU A 24 6.39 0.92 -4.12
N LEU A 25 6.11 0.19 -3.04
CA LEU A 25 6.94 0.15 -1.83
C LEU A 25 8.38 -0.27 -2.14
N MET A 26 8.58 -1.30 -2.97
CA MET A 26 9.90 -1.74 -3.41
C MET A 26 10.66 -0.66 -4.17
N LYS A 27 9.99 0.06 -5.10
CA LYS A 27 10.60 1.16 -5.84
C LYS A 27 11.04 2.30 -4.91
N LEU A 28 10.21 2.65 -3.93
CA LEU A 28 10.54 3.67 -2.94
C LEU A 28 11.72 3.26 -2.07
N TYR A 29 11.79 2.00 -1.64
CA TYR A 29 12.95 1.49 -0.91
C TYR A 29 14.22 1.47 -1.77
N ALA A 30 14.11 1.12 -3.06
CA ALA A 30 15.24 1.18 -3.98
C ALA A 30 15.77 2.61 -4.14
N GLN A 31 14.88 3.61 -4.28
CA GLN A 31 15.26 5.03 -4.35
C GLN A 31 15.99 5.50 -3.07
N ILE A 32 15.47 5.11 -1.90
CA ILE A 32 16.13 5.40 -0.62
C ILE A 32 17.51 4.75 -0.54
N ALA A 33 17.62 3.48 -0.96
CA ALA A 33 18.88 2.75 -0.96
C ALA A 33 19.92 3.37 -1.90
N THR A 34 19.49 3.97 -3.02
CA THR A 34 20.37 4.72 -3.93
C THR A 34 20.80 6.10 -3.41
N GLY A 35 20.36 6.49 -2.20
CA GLY A 35 20.68 7.79 -1.61
C GLY A 35 19.93 8.96 -2.26
N ALA A 36 18.98 8.68 -3.16
CA ALA A 36 18.10 9.68 -3.71
C ALA A 36 17.13 10.12 -2.62
N SER A 37 17.06 11.42 -2.34
CA SER A 37 16.08 11.95 -1.41
C SER A 37 14.69 11.63 -1.95
N PRO A 38 13.88 10.80 -1.27
CA PRO A 38 12.53 10.54 -1.73
C PRO A 38 11.74 11.85 -1.61
N GLU A 39 11.28 12.41 -2.73
CA GLU A 39 10.42 13.60 -2.75
C GLU A 39 9.19 13.45 -1.85
N ASN A 40 8.78 12.20 -1.58
CA ASN A 40 7.62 11.86 -0.78
C ASN A 40 7.96 10.93 0.39
N SER A 41 8.69 11.43 1.39
CA SER A 41 9.02 10.72 2.63
C SER A 41 7.79 10.13 3.36
N GLY A 42 6.62 10.77 3.23
CA GLY A 42 5.35 10.30 3.80
C GLY A 42 4.69 9.13 3.05
N ARG A 43 5.12 8.83 1.82
CA ARG A 43 4.42 7.87 0.94
C ARG A 43 4.58 6.43 1.39
N ILE A 44 5.75 6.06 1.92
CA ILE A 44 5.97 4.74 2.52
C ILE A 44 5.01 4.51 3.69
N ALA A 45 4.87 5.49 4.58
CA ALA A 45 3.96 5.40 5.72
C ALA A 45 2.49 5.28 5.27
N GLN A 46 2.10 6.00 4.21
CA GLN A 46 0.77 5.90 3.62
C GLN A 46 0.51 4.52 3.02
N ILE A 47 1.43 3.99 2.20
CA ILE A 47 1.32 2.67 1.58
C ILE A 47 1.21 1.58 2.64
N ARG A 48 2.05 1.63 3.70
CA ARG A 48 1.97 0.69 4.84
C ARG A 48 0.60 0.73 5.53
N LYS A 49 0.04 1.92 5.76
CA LYS A 49 -1.31 2.07 6.34
C LYS A 49 -2.40 1.50 5.43
N ILE A 50 -2.29 1.67 4.12
CA ILE A 50 -3.26 1.13 3.16
C ILE A 50 -3.18 -0.40 3.13
N LEU A 51 -1.97 -0.97 3.07
CA LEU A 51 -1.75 -2.42 3.14
C LEU A 51 -2.33 -3.02 4.43
N ALA A 52 -2.09 -2.39 5.58
CA ALA A 52 -2.64 -2.85 6.86
C ALA A 52 -4.18 -2.87 6.86
N ARG A 53 -4.82 -1.86 6.25
CA ARG A 53 -6.29 -1.81 6.11
C ARG A 53 -6.81 -2.93 5.20
N ILE A 54 -6.15 -3.19 4.07
CA ILE A 54 -6.51 -4.30 3.16
C ILE A 54 -6.45 -5.63 3.90
N GLN A 55 -5.35 -5.89 4.63
CA GLN A 55 -5.18 -7.11 5.41
C GLN A 55 -6.21 -7.25 6.54
N THR A 56 -6.51 -6.16 7.24
CA THR A 56 -7.53 -6.15 8.30
C THR A 56 -8.92 -6.47 7.75
N THR A 57 -9.27 -5.90 6.59
CA THR A 57 -10.56 -6.15 5.93
C THR A 57 -10.68 -7.61 5.48
N ARG A 58 -9.57 -8.25 5.09
CA ARG A 58 -9.53 -9.68 4.74
C ARG A 58 -9.68 -10.59 5.96
N LYS A 59 -9.21 -10.18 7.14
CA LYS A 59 -9.33 -10.95 8.39
C LYS A 59 -10.70 -10.82 9.07
N GLN A 60 -11.41 -9.71 8.83
CA GLN A 60 -12.76 -9.46 9.39
C GLN A 60 -13.90 -10.10 8.58
N LYS A 61 -13.62 -10.52 7.34
CA LYS A 61 -14.53 -11.34 6.53
C LYS A 61 -14.39 -12.81 6.93
#